data_AF-F9H946-F1
#
_entry.id   AF-F9H946-F1
#
_cell.length_a   1.000
_cell.length_b   1.000
_cell.length_c   1.000
_cell.angle_alpha   90.00
_cell.angle_beta   90.00
_cell.angle_gamma   90.00
#
_symmetry.space_group_name_H-M   'P 1'
#
loop_
_entity.id
_entity.type
_entity.pdbx_description
1 polymer ?
#
loop_
_entity_poly.entity_id
_entity_poly.type
_entity_poly.pdbx_seq_one_letter_code
_entity_poly.pdbx_strand_id
1 'polypeptide(L)'
;MQGKVGIQTFKKELPSVGEIEITKVRYENGKIVIGSQYLQLPEKGPIPDSLVEFEDVYSKQLLIAYSENDGNPKTDYYNVQNLPQKYRNHLHDQRVNFFNADYVLRAIRDGFKDSEQQIALLKQETYDSISDILFEDYKTSFKKVTETLKHITTVSFSKPEITQIQNFIGNSEKKGLCHSLVNDGKFNWVDDNE
;
A
#
# COMPACT_ATOMS: atom_id res chain seq x y z
N MET A 1 -44.69 -7.35 -19.41
CA MET A 1 -43.88 -8.19 -18.50
C MET A 1 -42.53 -8.36 -19.17
N GLN A 2 -41.39 -7.98 -18.64
CA GLN A 2 -40.88 -8.24 -17.28
C GLN A 2 -40.17 -6.99 -16.73
N GLY A 3 -40.44 -6.73 -15.46
CA GLY A 3 -39.88 -5.60 -14.73
C GLY A 3 -38.41 -5.81 -14.39
N LYS A 4 -37.69 -4.69 -14.39
CA LYS A 4 -36.41 -4.51 -13.70
C LYS A 4 -36.57 -4.99 -12.25
N VAL A 5 -35.71 -5.91 -11.82
CA VAL A 5 -35.42 -6.12 -10.40
C VAL A 5 -33.91 -6.11 -10.23
N GLY A 6 -33.34 -4.90 -10.32
CA GLY A 6 -32.05 -4.65 -9.68
C GLY A 6 -32.34 -4.63 -8.19
N ILE A 7 -32.03 -5.72 -7.50
CA ILE A 7 -32.16 -5.80 -6.05
C ILE A 7 -31.14 -4.81 -5.45
N GLN A 8 -31.62 -3.62 -5.11
CA GLN A 8 -31.01 -2.76 -4.10
C GLN A 8 -31.43 -3.32 -2.74
N THR A 9 -30.46 -3.80 -1.95
CA THR A 9 -30.48 -3.95 -0.48
C THR A 9 -29.21 -4.73 -0.10
N PHE A 10 -28.43 -4.40 0.93
CA PHE A 10 -28.83 -4.03 2.28
C PHE A 10 -27.81 -3.08 2.94
N LYS A 11 -28.28 -2.11 3.74
CA LYS A 11 -27.62 -1.79 5.02
C LYS A 11 -27.81 -3.02 5.93
N LYS A 12 -27.05 -4.08 5.68
CA LYS A 12 -26.82 -5.21 6.57
C LYS A 12 -25.48 -4.93 7.24
N GLU A 13 -25.31 -5.39 8.47
CA GLU A 13 -24.01 -5.38 9.14
C GLU A 13 -22.89 -5.80 8.16
N LEU A 14 -21.78 -5.05 8.15
CA LEU A 14 -20.64 -5.38 7.32
C LEU A 14 -20.17 -6.80 7.64
N PRO A 15 -19.80 -7.61 6.63
CA PRO A 15 -19.31 -8.96 6.88
C PRO A 15 -17.99 -8.94 7.66
N SER A 16 -17.70 -10.02 8.40
CA SER A 16 -16.33 -10.30 8.84
C SER A 16 -15.58 -11.01 7.72
N VAL A 17 -14.29 -10.73 7.55
CA VAL A 17 -13.45 -11.46 6.58
C VAL A 17 -13.45 -12.96 6.89
N GLY A 18 -13.30 -13.35 8.16
CA GLY A 18 -13.25 -14.75 8.59
C GLY A 18 -14.58 -15.52 8.49
N GLU A 19 -15.70 -14.83 8.27
CA GLU A 19 -17.03 -15.46 8.12
C GLU A 19 -17.38 -15.79 6.65
N ILE A 20 -16.57 -15.35 5.67
CA ILE A 20 -16.84 -15.55 4.25
C ILE A 20 -16.14 -16.82 3.75
N GLU A 21 -16.79 -17.65 2.92
CA GLU A 21 -16.08 -18.71 2.17
C GLU A 21 -15.14 -18.11 1.14
N ILE A 22 -13.88 -17.89 1.56
CA ILE A 22 -12.85 -17.15 0.82
C ILE A 22 -12.54 -17.77 -0.56
N THR A 23 -12.75 -19.08 -0.74
CA THR A 23 -12.53 -19.78 -2.03
C THR A 23 -13.43 -19.30 -3.18
N LYS A 24 -14.41 -18.41 -2.90
CA LYS A 24 -15.28 -17.78 -3.91
C LYS A 24 -15.23 -16.25 -3.89
N VAL A 25 -14.24 -15.63 -3.22
CA VAL A 25 -14.14 -14.18 -3.07
C VAL A 25 -13.04 -13.60 -3.95
N ARG A 26 -13.40 -12.63 -4.78
CA ARG A 26 -12.46 -11.93 -5.68
C ARG A 26 -12.78 -10.45 -5.78
N TYR A 27 -11.74 -9.65 -5.94
CA TYR A 27 -11.85 -8.25 -6.29
C TYR A 27 -11.97 -8.08 -7.81
N GLU A 28 -13.06 -7.47 -8.26
CA GLU A 28 -13.32 -7.16 -9.67
C GLU A 28 -13.97 -5.78 -9.82
N ASN A 29 -13.37 -4.89 -10.61
CA ASN A 29 -13.94 -3.60 -10.98
C ASN A 29 -14.46 -2.76 -9.79
N GLY A 30 -13.66 -2.64 -8.72
CA GLY A 30 -14.04 -1.87 -7.53
C GLY A 30 -15.08 -2.56 -6.65
N LYS A 31 -15.25 -3.88 -6.78
CA LYS A 31 -16.20 -4.67 -6.00
C LYS A 31 -15.54 -5.91 -5.44
N ILE A 32 -15.98 -6.33 -4.26
CA ILE A 32 -15.68 -7.66 -3.74
C ILE A 32 -16.86 -8.56 -4.07
N VAL A 33 -16.64 -9.54 -4.94
CA VAL A 33 -17.66 -10.49 -5.39
C VAL A 33 -17.64 -11.69 -4.46
N ILE A 34 -18.79 -12.04 -3.87
CA ILE A 34 -18.99 -13.17 -2.95
C ILE A 34 -20.10 -14.06 -3.53
N GLY A 35 -19.72 -15.08 -4.29
CA GLY A 35 -20.71 -15.91 -5.00
C GLY A 35 -21.55 -15.08 -5.97
N SER A 36 -22.86 -14.94 -5.70
CA SER A 36 -23.78 -14.10 -6.50
C SER A 36 -23.99 -12.68 -5.93
N GLN A 37 -23.39 -12.38 -4.77
CA GLN A 37 -23.47 -11.09 -4.10
C GLN A 37 -22.22 -10.26 -4.36
N TYR A 38 -22.30 -8.95 -4.13
CA TYR A 38 -21.14 -8.08 -4.17
C TYR A 38 -21.21 -7.01 -3.11
N LEU A 39 -20.04 -6.62 -2.61
CA LEU A 39 -19.82 -5.45 -1.79
C LEU A 39 -19.20 -4.35 -2.67
N GLN A 40 -19.85 -3.19 -2.71
CA GLN A 40 -19.34 -2.03 -3.40
C GLN A 40 -18.24 -1.38 -2.56
N LEU A 41 -17.04 -1.26 -3.12
CA LEU A 41 -15.95 -0.55 -2.46
C LEU A 41 -15.97 0.94 -2.80
N PRO A 42 -15.29 1.78 -1.99
CA PRO A 42 -15.09 3.19 -2.32
C PRO A 42 -14.49 3.36 -3.72
N GLU A 43 -14.70 4.53 -4.31
CA GLU A 43 -14.07 4.86 -5.58
C GLU A 43 -12.58 5.10 -5.41
N LYS A 44 -11.80 4.62 -6.38
CA LYS A 44 -10.38 4.94 -6.50
C LYS A 44 -10.24 6.27 -7.22
N GLY A 45 -10.06 7.33 -6.44
CA GLY A 45 -9.80 8.66 -6.97
C GLY A 45 -8.48 8.75 -7.75
N PRO A 46 -8.30 9.79 -8.58
CA PRO A 46 -7.05 10.03 -9.28
C PRO A 46 -5.93 10.36 -8.28
N ILE A 47 -4.70 10.00 -8.64
CA ILE A 47 -3.50 10.44 -7.91
C ILE A 47 -3.29 11.93 -8.23
N PRO A 48 -3.12 12.81 -7.22
CA PRO A 48 -2.86 14.22 -7.47
C PRO A 48 -1.58 14.45 -8.29
N ASP A 49 -1.54 15.47 -9.15
CA ASP A 49 -0.34 15.73 -9.98
C ASP A 49 0.86 16.16 -9.12
N SER A 50 0.61 16.90 -8.05
CA SER A 50 1.62 17.36 -7.08
C SER A 50 1.59 16.53 -5.80
N LEU A 51 2.71 16.50 -5.07
CA LEU A 51 2.76 15.90 -3.74
C LEU A 51 1.79 16.61 -2.80
N VAL A 52 1.07 15.82 -1.99
CA VAL A 52 0.15 16.31 -0.96
C VAL A 52 0.62 15.91 0.44
N GLU A 53 0.09 16.56 1.47
CA GLU A 53 0.48 16.31 2.87
C GLU A 53 0.34 14.82 3.27
N PHE A 54 -0.66 14.13 2.73
CA PHE A 54 -0.93 12.72 3.01
C PHE A 54 0.21 11.76 2.58
N GLU A 55 1.02 12.13 1.59
CA GLU A 55 2.16 11.34 1.10
C GLU A 55 3.52 11.95 1.49
N ASP A 56 3.52 12.98 2.32
CA ASP A 56 4.69 13.85 2.55
C ASP A 56 5.85 13.12 3.26
N VAL A 57 5.57 12.29 4.26
CA VAL A 57 6.62 11.66 5.10
C VAL A 57 7.49 10.71 4.26
N TYR A 58 6.93 9.66 3.67
CA TYR A 58 7.73 8.74 2.86
C TYR A 58 8.31 9.43 1.62
N SER A 59 7.56 10.35 0.98
CA SER A 59 8.03 10.98 -0.25
C SER A 59 9.21 11.91 -0.01
N LYS A 60 9.23 12.67 1.10
CA LYS A 60 10.41 13.44 1.53
C LYS A 60 11.61 12.55 1.76
N GLN A 61 11.44 11.42 2.44
CA GLN A 61 12.55 10.48 2.66
C GLN A 61 13.06 9.88 1.34
N LEU A 62 12.19 9.63 0.36
CA LEU A 62 12.63 9.24 -0.99
C LEU A 62 13.45 10.34 -1.66
N LEU A 63 13.04 11.62 -1.56
CA LEU A 63 13.78 12.75 -2.13
C LEU A 63 15.17 12.93 -1.50
N ILE A 64 15.29 12.68 -0.20
CA ILE A 64 16.59 12.64 0.50
C ILE A 64 17.41 11.44 0.03
N ALA A 65 16.84 10.24 -0.01
CA ALA A 65 17.53 9.03 -0.47
C ALA A 65 18.06 9.17 -1.91
N TYR A 66 17.31 9.84 -2.79
CA TYR A 66 17.78 10.16 -4.14
C TYR A 66 18.98 11.12 -4.12
N SER A 67 18.90 12.18 -3.31
CA SER A 67 19.95 13.19 -3.15
C SER A 67 21.24 12.57 -2.63
N GLU A 68 21.12 11.76 -1.57
CA GLU A 68 22.23 11.02 -0.97
C GLU A 68 22.86 10.02 -1.94
N ASN A 69 22.04 9.31 -2.72
CA ASN A 69 22.57 8.36 -3.69
C ASN A 69 23.38 9.01 -4.83
N ASP A 70 23.16 10.29 -5.11
CA ASP A 70 23.97 11.07 -6.06
C ASP A 70 25.13 11.82 -5.38
N GLY A 71 25.41 11.53 -4.09
CA GLY A 71 26.60 11.95 -3.36
C GLY A 71 26.42 13.17 -2.45
N ASN A 72 25.19 13.64 -2.24
CA ASN A 72 24.91 14.76 -1.34
C ASN A 72 24.72 14.30 0.12
N PRO A 73 24.83 15.20 1.11
CA PRO A 73 24.51 14.88 2.50
C PRO A 73 23.05 14.44 2.71
N LYS A 74 22.79 13.60 3.74
CA LYS A 74 21.44 13.15 4.13
C LYS A 74 20.52 14.27 4.67
N THR A 75 21.01 15.50 4.78
CA THR A 75 20.23 16.70 5.11
C THR A 75 19.61 17.35 3.88
N ASP A 76 20.10 17.01 2.69
CA ASP A 76 19.71 17.63 1.44
C ASP A 76 18.68 16.76 0.73
N TYR A 77 17.71 17.39 0.06
CA TYR A 77 16.70 16.70 -0.72
C TYR A 77 16.52 17.34 -2.09
N TYR A 78 16.22 16.51 -3.09
CA TYR A 78 15.88 17.02 -4.41
C TYR A 78 14.57 17.80 -4.37
N ASN A 79 14.54 18.94 -5.07
CA ASN A 79 13.28 19.51 -5.50
C ASN A 79 12.66 18.59 -6.57
N VAL A 80 11.37 18.25 -6.42
CA VAL A 80 10.63 17.38 -7.36
C VAL A 80 10.79 17.83 -8.81
N GLN A 81 10.80 19.15 -9.07
CA GLN A 81 10.94 19.72 -10.42
C GLN A 81 12.32 19.46 -11.07
N ASN A 82 13.35 19.28 -10.24
CA ASN A 82 14.74 19.13 -10.66
C ASN A 82 15.25 17.68 -10.57
N LEU A 83 14.37 16.72 -10.29
CA LEU A 83 14.75 15.31 -10.18
C LEU A 83 15.33 14.79 -11.49
N PRO A 84 16.48 14.11 -11.49
CA PRO A 84 16.92 13.29 -12.62
C PRO A 84 15.83 12.32 -13.10
N GLN A 85 15.79 12.02 -14.40
CA GLN A 85 14.71 11.20 -15.01
C GLN A 85 14.50 9.85 -14.30
N LYS A 86 15.59 9.18 -13.88
CA LYS A 86 15.52 7.91 -13.12
C LYS A 86 14.67 8.03 -11.86
N TYR A 87 14.83 9.13 -11.12
CA TYR A 87 14.14 9.36 -9.85
C TYR A 87 12.74 9.92 -10.05
N ARG A 88 12.49 10.68 -11.12
CA ARG A 88 11.12 11.05 -11.51
C ARG A 88 10.27 9.82 -11.78
N ASN A 89 10.78 8.88 -12.58
CA ASN A 89 10.08 7.63 -12.88
C ASN A 89 9.88 6.80 -11.61
N HIS A 90 10.94 6.62 -10.81
CA HIS A 90 10.83 5.86 -9.57
C HIS A 90 9.87 6.48 -8.56
N LEU A 91 9.87 7.80 -8.39
CA LEU A 91 8.93 8.51 -7.52
C LEU A 91 7.50 8.36 -8.03
N HIS A 92 7.26 8.51 -9.34
CA HIS A 92 5.94 8.28 -9.93
C HIS A 92 5.41 6.88 -9.59
N ASP A 93 6.22 5.84 -9.80
CA ASP A 93 5.84 4.46 -9.47
C ASP A 93 5.56 4.27 -7.97
N GLN A 94 6.34 4.91 -7.09
CA GLN A 94 6.13 4.83 -5.64
C GLN A 94 4.86 5.55 -5.19
N ARG A 95 4.49 6.66 -5.83
CA ARG A 95 3.19 7.31 -5.60
C ARG A 95 2.05 6.40 -6.04
N VAL A 96 2.15 5.77 -7.21
CA VAL A 96 1.17 4.76 -7.65
C VAL A 96 1.04 3.64 -6.64
N ASN A 97 2.14 3.08 -6.15
CA ASN A 97 2.13 2.03 -5.12
C ASN A 97 1.44 2.49 -3.83
N PHE A 98 1.80 3.67 -3.31
CA PHE A 98 1.23 4.21 -2.09
C PHE A 98 -0.29 4.43 -2.19
N PHE A 99 -0.77 5.09 -3.25
CA PHE A 99 -2.21 5.33 -3.42
C PHE A 99 -2.99 4.04 -3.68
N ASN A 100 -2.36 3.02 -4.29
CA ASN A 100 -2.96 1.69 -4.42
C ASN A 100 -3.12 1.00 -3.05
N ALA A 101 -2.11 1.09 -2.18
CA ALA A 101 -2.20 0.57 -0.82
C ALA A 101 -3.22 1.33 0.03
N ASP A 102 -3.24 2.68 -0.02
CA ASP A 102 -4.26 3.48 0.66
C ASP A 102 -5.67 3.08 0.23
N TYR A 103 -5.89 2.91 -1.08
CA TYR A 103 -7.16 2.44 -1.61
C TYR A 103 -7.59 1.12 -0.97
N VAL A 104 -6.70 0.13 -0.89
CA VAL A 104 -6.98 -1.16 -0.22
C VAL A 104 -7.32 -0.94 1.25
N LEU A 105 -6.55 -0.13 1.97
CA LEU A 105 -6.79 0.13 3.40
C LEU A 105 -8.16 0.79 3.64
N ARG A 106 -8.58 1.73 2.78
CA ARG A 106 -9.93 2.33 2.82
C ARG A 106 -11.01 1.32 2.45
N ALA A 107 -10.80 0.53 1.41
CA ALA A 107 -11.72 -0.52 0.99
C ALA A 107 -11.95 -1.57 2.10
N ILE A 108 -10.89 -1.93 2.84
CA ILE A 108 -11.02 -2.83 4.00
C ILE A 108 -11.85 -2.16 5.10
N ARG A 109 -11.53 -0.91 5.44
CA ARG A 109 -12.21 -0.13 6.48
C ARG A 109 -13.70 0.02 6.24
N ASP A 110 -14.06 0.35 5.00
CA ASP A 110 -15.46 0.60 4.62
C ASP A 110 -16.22 -0.70 4.38
N GLY A 111 -15.50 -1.80 4.11
CA GLY A 111 -16.07 -3.06 3.64
C GLY A 111 -16.29 -4.13 4.69
N PHE A 112 -15.58 -4.09 5.82
CA PHE A 112 -15.55 -5.19 6.78
C PHE A 112 -15.67 -4.72 8.23
N LYS A 113 -16.39 -5.49 9.07
CA LYS A 113 -16.58 -5.15 10.50
C LYS A 113 -15.32 -5.40 11.34
N ASP A 114 -14.47 -6.33 10.93
CA ASP A 114 -13.19 -6.69 11.56
C ASP A 114 -12.00 -5.92 10.94
N SER A 115 -12.29 -4.82 10.23
CA SER A 115 -11.31 -4.08 9.43
C SER A 115 -10.10 -3.57 10.21
N GLU A 116 -10.27 -3.09 11.44
CA GLU A 116 -9.15 -2.63 12.28
C GLU A 116 -8.14 -3.75 12.55
N GLN A 117 -8.63 -4.94 12.89
CA GLN A 117 -7.79 -6.13 13.12
C GLN A 117 -7.08 -6.55 11.84
N GLN A 118 -7.79 -6.60 10.70
CA GLN A 118 -7.22 -7.00 9.42
C GLN A 118 -6.15 -6.01 8.93
N ILE A 119 -6.37 -4.70 9.10
CA ILE A 119 -5.39 -3.66 8.77
C ILE A 119 -4.15 -3.77 9.67
N ALA A 120 -4.34 -3.98 10.98
CA ALA A 120 -3.24 -4.15 11.92
C ALA A 120 -2.39 -5.39 11.57
N LEU A 121 -3.03 -6.53 11.29
CA LEU A 121 -2.35 -7.74 10.85
C LEU A 121 -1.62 -7.53 9.53
N LEU A 122 -2.23 -6.85 8.56
CA LEU A 122 -1.61 -6.58 7.26
C LEU A 122 -0.35 -5.72 7.38
N LYS A 123 -0.41 -4.66 8.21
CA LYS A 123 0.75 -3.79 8.50
C LYS A 123 1.83 -4.56 9.26
N GLN A 124 1.45 -5.37 10.25
CA GLN A 124 2.41 -6.20 11.01
C GLN A 124 3.08 -7.24 10.11
N GLU A 125 2.32 -7.98 9.30
CA GLU A 125 2.86 -8.96 8.35
C GLU A 125 3.81 -8.29 7.35
N THR A 126 3.47 -7.09 6.87
CA THR A 126 4.35 -6.31 5.99
C THR A 126 5.67 -5.97 6.68
N TYR A 127 5.63 -5.51 7.93
CA TYR A 127 6.84 -5.18 8.70
C TYR A 127 7.68 -6.43 8.99
N ASP A 128 7.05 -7.51 9.49
CA ASP A 128 7.71 -8.80 9.74
C ASP A 128 8.39 -9.36 8.48
N SER A 129 7.81 -9.10 7.31
CA SER A 129 8.34 -9.55 6.01
C SER A 129 9.58 -8.78 5.55
N ILE A 130 9.86 -7.60 6.11
CA ILE A 130 10.97 -6.75 5.68
C ILE A 130 11.94 -6.42 6.80
N SER A 131 11.66 -6.79 8.05
CA SER A 131 12.43 -6.35 9.22
C SER A 131 13.92 -6.64 9.08
N ASP A 132 14.28 -7.85 8.66
CA ASP A 132 15.69 -8.25 8.50
C ASP A 132 16.37 -7.46 7.39
N ILE A 133 15.64 -7.21 6.29
CA ILE A 133 16.11 -6.39 5.16
C ILE A 133 16.38 -4.96 5.63
N LEU A 134 15.55 -4.39 6.53
CA LEU A 134 15.73 -3.01 7.00
C LEU A 134 17.03 -2.80 7.80
N PHE A 135 17.59 -3.86 8.40
CA PHE A 135 18.80 -3.81 9.23
C PHE A 135 20.06 -4.29 8.50
N GLU A 136 20.00 -4.57 7.20
CA GLU A 136 21.19 -4.85 6.41
C GLU A 136 22.05 -3.60 6.19
N ASP A 137 23.34 -3.83 5.92
CA ASP A 137 24.27 -2.75 5.58
C ASP A 137 24.04 -2.27 4.14
N TYR A 138 23.54 -1.04 4.00
CA TYR A 138 23.35 -0.40 2.70
C TYR A 138 24.29 0.75 2.46
N LYS A 139 24.89 0.77 1.27
CA LYS A 139 25.73 1.89 0.82
C LYS A 139 24.96 3.22 0.73
N THR A 140 23.68 3.16 0.40
CA THR A 140 22.80 4.33 0.26
C THR A 140 21.40 3.99 0.75
N SER A 141 20.69 4.99 1.25
CA SER A 141 19.28 4.90 1.62
C SER A 141 18.42 4.53 0.41
N PHE A 142 18.79 4.97 -0.80
CA PHE A 142 18.11 4.54 -2.02
C PHE A 142 18.28 3.03 -2.29
N LYS A 143 19.45 2.45 -1.96
CA LYS A 143 19.65 1.01 -2.07
C LYS A 143 18.73 0.25 -1.12
N LYS A 144 18.64 0.67 0.16
CA LYS A 144 17.71 0.15 1.17
C LYS A 144 16.27 0.15 0.66
N VAL A 145 15.81 1.28 0.11
CA VAL A 145 14.47 1.40 -0.52
C VAL A 145 14.28 0.34 -1.60
N THR A 146 15.20 0.27 -2.57
CA THR A 146 15.02 -0.62 -3.72
C THR A 146 15.05 -2.11 -3.35
N GLU A 147 15.93 -2.53 -2.44
CA GLU A 147 15.98 -3.93 -2.00
C GLU A 147 14.77 -4.29 -1.14
N THR A 148 14.33 -3.42 -0.24
CA THR A 148 13.09 -3.63 0.55
C THR A 148 11.87 -3.79 -0.35
N LEU A 149 11.68 -2.86 -1.30
CA LEU A 149 10.54 -2.88 -2.21
C LEU A 149 10.60 -4.05 -3.21
N LYS A 150 11.79 -4.56 -3.52
CA LYS A 150 11.96 -5.78 -4.32
C LYS A 150 11.61 -7.01 -3.48
N HIS A 151 12.15 -7.11 -2.26
CA HIS A 151 11.93 -8.23 -1.36
C HIS A 151 10.45 -8.45 -1.06
N ILE A 152 9.70 -7.39 -0.70
CA ILE A 152 8.27 -7.52 -0.35
C ILE A 152 7.42 -8.10 -1.49
N THR A 153 7.84 -7.95 -2.76
CA THR A 153 7.12 -8.56 -3.90
C THR A 153 7.28 -10.08 -3.99
N THR A 154 8.26 -10.65 -3.30
CA THR A 154 8.51 -12.09 -3.27
C THR A 154 7.83 -12.78 -2.10
N VAL A 155 7.42 -12.03 -1.08
CA VAL A 155 6.80 -12.58 0.13
C VAL A 155 5.31 -12.82 -0.08
N SER A 156 4.82 -13.97 0.37
CA SER A 156 3.39 -14.27 0.43
C SER A 156 2.87 -14.00 1.85
N PHE A 157 1.75 -13.30 1.95
CA PHE A 157 1.11 -13.05 3.24
C PHE A 157 0.17 -14.20 3.60
N SER A 158 0.22 -14.62 4.86
CA SER A 158 -0.52 -15.79 5.34
C SER A 158 -1.35 -15.52 6.59
N LYS A 159 -0.97 -14.54 7.43
CA LYS A 159 -1.72 -14.22 8.66
C LYS A 159 -3.00 -13.42 8.42
N PRO A 160 -3.01 -12.31 7.65
CA PRO A 160 -4.23 -11.51 7.49
C PRO A 160 -5.18 -12.22 6.53
N GLU A 161 -6.38 -12.59 6.98
CA GLU A 161 -7.34 -13.34 6.15
C GLU A 161 -7.73 -12.56 4.88
N ILE A 162 -7.67 -11.22 4.93
CA ILE A 162 -7.98 -10.35 3.79
C ILE A 162 -7.07 -10.61 2.57
N THR A 163 -5.88 -11.16 2.78
CA THR A 163 -4.92 -11.45 1.69
C THR A 163 -5.35 -12.62 0.82
N GLN A 164 -6.31 -13.41 1.30
CA GLN A 164 -6.85 -14.53 0.56
C GLN A 164 -7.93 -14.10 -0.46
N ILE A 165 -8.40 -12.84 -0.42
CA ILE A 165 -9.26 -12.28 -1.46
C ILE A 165 -8.47 -12.14 -2.75
N GLN A 166 -8.85 -12.91 -3.76
CA GLN A 166 -8.13 -12.95 -5.04
C GLN A 166 -8.13 -11.57 -5.70
N ASN A 167 -6.99 -11.19 -6.29
CA ASN A 167 -6.75 -9.92 -6.99
C ASN A 167 -6.90 -8.65 -6.14
N PHE A 168 -7.00 -8.75 -4.81
CA PHE A 168 -7.19 -7.56 -3.97
C PHE A 168 -5.89 -6.91 -3.52
N ILE A 169 -4.89 -7.71 -3.15
CA ILE A 169 -3.56 -7.24 -2.72
C ILE A 169 -2.50 -7.83 -3.65
N GLY A 170 -1.91 -6.98 -4.49
CA GLY A 170 -0.83 -7.33 -5.40
C GLY A 170 0.50 -6.70 -5.02
N ASN A 171 1.46 -6.75 -5.95
CA ASN A 171 2.81 -6.24 -5.74
C ASN A 171 2.86 -4.72 -5.56
N SER A 172 1.95 -3.99 -6.20
CA SER A 172 1.89 -2.53 -6.07
C SER A 172 1.42 -2.13 -4.68
N GLU A 173 0.37 -2.78 -4.18
CA GLU A 173 -0.18 -2.58 -2.84
C GLU A 173 0.84 -2.98 -1.77
N LYS A 174 1.55 -4.11 -1.95
CA LYS A 174 2.64 -4.53 -1.04
C LYS A 174 3.74 -3.48 -0.90
N LYS A 175 4.19 -2.91 -2.02
CA LYS A 175 5.17 -1.80 -2.00
C LYS A 175 4.61 -0.56 -1.30
N GLY A 176 3.35 -0.23 -1.57
CA GLY A 176 2.69 0.90 -0.92
C GLY A 176 2.48 0.72 0.58
N LEU A 177 2.26 -0.51 1.06
CA LEU A 177 2.18 -0.81 2.50
C LEU A 177 3.50 -0.49 3.21
N CYS A 178 4.67 -0.71 2.58
CA CYS A 178 5.94 -0.25 3.12
C CYS A 178 5.98 1.28 3.29
N HIS A 179 5.45 2.04 2.32
CA HIS A 179 5.34 3.50 2.43
C HIS A 179 4.35 3.93 3.52
N SER A 180 3.24 3.21 3.70
CA SER A 180 2.32 3.44 4.83
C SER A 180 3.03 3.24 6.17
N LEU A 181 3.89 2.22 6.30
CA LEU A 181 4.65 1.97 7.53
C LEU A 181 5.66 3.09 7.83
N VAL A 182 6.29 3.67 6.79
CA VAL A 182 7.15 4.85 6.95
C VAL A 182 6.34 6.05 7.43
N ASN A 183 5.18 6.30 6.82
CA ASN A 183 4.28 7.38 7.27
C ASN A 183 3.79 7.16 8.72
N ASP A 184 3.58 5.91 9.14
CA ASP A 184 3.20 5.54 10.51
C ASP A 184 4.37 5.62 11.50
N GLY A 185 5.58 5.97 11.04
CA GLY A 185 6.79 6.05 11.87
C GLY A 185 7.31 4.69 12.36
N LYS A 186 6.99 3.59 11.65
CA LYS A 186 7.46 2.24 12.03
C LYS A 186 8.92 2.00 11.67
N PHE A 187 9.40 2.63 10.62
CA PHE A 187 10.81 2.69 10.25
C PHE A 187 11.02 3.89 9.30
N ASN A 188 12.27 4.24 9.03
CA ASN A 188 12.62 5.27 8.06
C ASN A 188 13.42 4.66 6.89
N TRP A 189 13.22 5.21 5.69
CA TRP A 189 14.09 4.96 4.55
C TRP A 189 15.48 5.57 4.73
N VAL A 190 15.52 6.77 5.31
CA VAL A 190 16.75 7.49 5.63
C VAL A 190 16.87 7.56 7.14
N ASP A 191 17.96 7.04 7.69
CA ASP A 191 18.19 7.06 9.13
C ASP A 191 18.61 8.47 9.54
N ASP A 192 17.99 9.00 10.60
CA ASP A 192 18.13 10.42 10.99
C ASP A 192 19.52 10.77 11.54
N ASN A 193 20.37 9.78 11.85
CA ASN A 193 21.74 10.01 12.34
C ASN A 193 22.63 8.77 12.08
N GLU A 194 23.47 8.86 11.04
CA GLU A 194 24.86 8.38 11.09
C GLU A 194 25.78 9.53 10.68
#